data_AF-A0A8B7N411-F1
#
_entry.id   AF-A0A8B7N411-F1
#
_cell.length_a   1.000
_cell.length_b   1.000
_cell.length_c   1.000
_cell.angle_alpha   90.00
_cell.angle_beta   90.00
_cell.angle_gamma   90.00
#
_symmetry.space_group_name_H-M   'P 1'
#
loop_
_entity.id
_entity.type
_entity.pdbx_description
1 polymer ?
#
loop_
_entity_poly.entity_id
_entity_poly.type
_entity_poly.pdbx_seq_one_letter_code
_entity_poly.pdbx_strand_id
1 'polypeptide(L)'
;MEEQAAVDFVHENGQHVMDPGAIERGGLNHSALEALLLDPGTLGGHVIPGLMLLLFGFLWTFNILYKYHVARKGAILLGRSNYTLHYRSRLFSTHHTGHCTNSSVEAYVMVICTTLGFIGEIIMGFSGGEFVVISNTHHMCMYFFYGLTALTHILMCRKHPIPADSDYAMFIVACIVKALLFQGHVNGREPINAQVHMFLVYAILLTTMFTLMELAAPRNVLPSLGRTFCILVQGYWFCTAGFILYPPSFMPTWDDHNRAQMALLPTLFVVNIAVTCVSALAINYVVASRVNSINAQTISRILNNSEKRGPHTLLNNETGKPLISDSDCEC
;
A
#
# COMPACT_ATOMS: atom_id res chain seq x y z
N MET A 1 -52.65 -20.17 50.89
CA MET A 1 -52.39 -20.53 49.49
C MET A 1 -50.92 -20.29 49.24
N GLU A 2 -50.10 -21.11 49.92
CA GLU A 2 -48.66 -20.91 50.09
C GLU A 2 -48.03 -22.23 50.57
N GLU A 3 -48.28 -23.31 49.83
CA GLU A 3 -47.75 -24.66 50.11
C GLU A 3 -47.64 -25.45 48.80
N GLN A 4 -46.84 -24.94 47.84
CA GLN A 4 -46.47 -25.67 46.62
C GLN A 4 -45.14 -25.15 46.05
N ALA A 5 -44.13 -24.93 46.91
CA ALA A 5 -42.83 -24.40 46.48
C ALA A 5 -41.62 -25.04 47.18
N ALA A 6 -41.76 -26.23 47.80
CA ALA A 6 -40.71 -26.78 48.68
C ALA A 6 -40.43 -28.30 48.54
N VAL A 7 -40.77 -28.96 47.42
CA VAL A 7 -40.54 -30.43 47.29
C VAL A 7 -39.78 -30.88 46.03
N ASP A 8 -39.46 -30.01 45.07
CA ASP A 8 -38.65 -30.41 43.90
C ASP A 8 -37.16 -30.01 43.99
N PHE A 9 -36.65 -29.75 45.20
CA PHE A 9 -35.24 -29.37 45.43
C PHE A 9 -34.33 -30.55 45.85
N VAL A 10 -34.84 -31.78 45.99
CA VAL A 10 -34.02 -32.90 46.48
C VAL A 10 -34.40 -34.22 45.81
N HIS A 11 -33.99 -34.44 44.55
CA HIS A 11 -33.56 -35.74 44.03
C HIS A 11 -33.12 -35.65 42.55
N GLU A 12 -31.84 -35.40 42.30
CA GLU A 12 -31.02 -36.16 41.33
C GLU A 12 -29.58 -35.63 41.35
N ASN A 13 -28.84 -36.04 42.39
CA ASN A 13 -27.39 -35.92 42.46
C ASN A 13 -26.82 -37.26 41.97
N GLY A 14 -26.50 -37.34 40.67
CA GLY A 14 -25.84 -38.47 40.02
C GLY A 14 -24.41 -38.09 39.60
N GLN A 15 -23.46 -38.94 39.96
CA GLN A 15 -22.01 -38.69 39.93
C GLN A 15 -21.40 -38.66 38.51
N HIS A 16 -20.39 -37.78 38.38
CA HIS A 16 -19.27 -37.76 37.42
C HIS A 16 -19.09 -38.94 36.44
N VAL A 17 -19.11 -38.62 35.14
CA VAL A 17 -18.05 -39.02 34.19
C VAL A 17 -17.72 -37.79 33.33
N MET A 18 -16.60 -37.14 33.62
CA MET A 18 -15.98 -36.16 32.73
C MET A 18 -15.29 -36.95 31.62
N ASP A 19 -15.68 -36.72 30.37
CA ASP A 19 -14.99 -37.23 29.19
C ASP A 19 -13.59 -36.56 29.08
N PRO A 20 -12.48 -37.30 29.23
CA PRO A 20 -11.13 -36.75 29.15
C PRO A 20 -10.72 -36.63 27.68
N GLY A 21 -11.41 -35.77 26.93
CA GLY A 21 -11.14 -35.49 25.52
C GLY A 21 -11.29 -34.03 25.09
N ALA A 22 -11.75 -33.14 25.97
CA ALA A 22 -12.03 -31.75 25.65
C ALA A 22 -10.91 -30.76 26.06
N ILE A 23 -9.77 -31.27 26.54
CA ILE A 23 -8.57 -30.48 26.87
C ILE A 23 -7.38 -31.02 26.08
N GLU A 24 -7.49 -30.98 24.75
CA GLU A 24 -6.34 -30.94 23.83
C GLU A 24 -6.86 -30.79 22.39
N ARG A 25 -7.08 -29.55 21.98
CA ARG A 25 -7.07 -29.19 20.55
C ARG A 25 -6.72 -27.72 20.41
N GLY A 26 -5.50 -27.40 20.83
CA GLY A 26 -4.80 -26.16 20.48
C GLY A 26 -4.38 -26.17 19.01
N GLY A 27 -5.35 -26.23 18.11
CA GLY A 27 -5.17 -26.00 16.69
C GLY A 27 -6.22 -25.00 16.26
N LEU A 28 -5.80 -23.82 15.79
CA LEU A 28 -6.70 -22.94 15.04
C LEU A 28 -7.24 -23.75 13.85
N ASN A 29 -8.52 -24.09 13.89
CA ASN A 29 -9.22 -24.73 12.78
C ASN A 29 -8.95 -23.89 11.51
N HIS A 30 -8.73 -24.53 10.35
CA HIS A 30 -8.47 -23.82 9.09
C HIS A 30 -9.46 -22.68 8.82
N SER A 31 -10.73 -22.87 9.20
CA SER A 31 -11.79 -21.85 9.13
C SER A 31 -11.62 -20.66 10.07
N ALA A 32 -11.05 -20.84 11.27
CA ALA A 32 -10.77 -19.77 12.21
C ALA A 32 -9.52 -18.96 11.79
N LEU A 33 -8.52 -19.64 11.20
CA LEU A 33 -7.36 -18.99 10.63
C LEU A 33 -7.74 -18.20 9.36
N GLU A 34 -8.61 -18.75 8.50
CA GLU A 34 -9.12 -18.09 7.30
C GLU A 34 -10.05 -16.91 7.64
N ALA A 35 -10.93 -17.05 8.63
CA ALA A 35 -11.76 -15.95 9.13
C ALA A 35 -10.92 -14.84 9.79
N LEU A 36 -9.82 -15.18 10.49
CA LEU A 36 -8.95 -14.21 11.15
C LEU A 36 -8.02 -13.48 10.17
N LEU A 37 -7.58 -14.13 9.10
CA LEU A 37 -6.57 -13.59 8.20
C LEU A 37 -7.15 -12.83 7.00
N LEU A 38 -8.41 -13.02 6.65
CA LEU A 38 -8.92 -12.49 5.38
C LEU A 38 -10.33 -11.89 5.43
N ASP A 39 -11.02 -11.86 6.58
CA ASP A 39 -12.25 -11.05 6.70
C ASP A 39 -11.91 -9.55 6.79
N PRO A 40 -12.42 -8.70 5.88
CA PRO A 40 -12.29 -7.24 5.92
C PRO A 40 -12.63 -6.59 7.28
N GLY A 41 -13.56 -7.19 8.02
CA GLY A 41 -14.08 -6.72 9.29
C GLY A 41 -13.30 -7.19 10.52
N THR A 42 -12.01 -7.50 10.38
CA THR A 42 -11.19 -8.05 11.50
C THR A 42 -9.88 -7.28 11.70
N LEU A 43 -9.19 -7.60 12.80
CA LEU A 43 -7.83 -7.15 13.05
C LEU A 43 -6.89 -7.52 11.89
N GLY A 44 -6.99 -8.74 11.37
CA GLY A 44 -6.20 -9.20 10.21
C GLY A 44 -6.50 -8.40 8.96
N GLY A 45 -7.79 -8.13 8.70
CA GLY A 45 -8.26 -7.28 7.61
C GLY A 45 -7.74 -5.83 7.65
N HIS A 46 -7.23 -5.36 8.79
CA HIS A 46 -6.58 -4.04 8.91
C HIS A 46 -5.05 -4.13 8.91
N VAL A 47 -4.49 -5.07 9.66
CA VAL A 47 -3.04 -5.18 9.83
C VAL A 47 -2.35 -5.65 8.55
N ILE A 48 -2.91 -6.62 7.83
CA ILE A 48 -2.30 -7.16 6.60
C ILE A 48 -2.17 -6.08 5.51
N PRO A 49 -3.24 -5.35 5.11
CA PRO A 49 -3.08 -4.28 4.14
C PRO A 49 -2.19 -3.14 4.68
N GLY A 50 -2.20 -2.88 5.98
CA GLY A 50 -1.28 -1.93 6.62
C GLY A 50 0.20 -2.31 6.41
N LEU A 51 0.56 -3.57 6.68
CA LEU A 51 1.91 -4.08 6.48
C LEU A 51 2.32 -4.09 5.01
N MET A 52 1.41 -4.41 4.09
CA MET A 52 1.69 -4.33 2.65
C MET A 52 1.97 -2.89 2.21
N LEU A 53 1.17 -1.93 2.66
CA LEU A 53 1.39 -0.50 2.38
C LEU A 53 2.72 -0.01 2.96
N LEU A 54 3.10 -0.46 4.16
CA LEU A 54 4.41 -0.16 4.75
C LEU A 54 5.55 -0.74 3.91
N LEU A 55 5.44 -2.01 3.49
CA LEU A 55 6.46 -2.66 2.66
C LEU A 55 6.70 -1.90 1.34
N PHE A 56 5.64 -1.63 0.57
CA PHE A 56 5.74 -0.88 -0.68
C PHE A 56 6.17 0.57 -0.44
N GLY A 57 5.64 1.22 0.60
CA GLY A 57 6.00 2.58 0.98
C GLY A 57 7.49 2.73 1.29
N PHE A 58 8.07 1.81 2.07
CA PHE A 58 9.50 1.82 2.38
C PHE A 58 10.36 1.49 1.16
N LEU A 59 9.97 0.48 0.38
CA LEU A 59 10.67 0.11 -0.84
C LEU A 59 10.74 1.27 -1.84
N TRP A 60 9.61 1.93 -2.09
CA TRP A 60 9.54 3.08 -2.99
C TRP A 60 10.31 4.28 -2.45
N THR A 61 10.19 4.56 -1.14
CA THR A 61 10.96 5.64 -0.49
C THR A 61 12.46 5.41 -0.67
N PHE A 62 12.94 4.19 -0.41
CA PHE A 62 14.33 3.80 -0.61
C PHE A 62 14.78 4.00 -2.07
N ASN A 63 13.99 3.51 -3.03
CA ASN A 63 14.33 3.57 -4.44
C ASN A 63 14.35 5.00 -4.99
N ILE A 64 13.41 5.86 -4.55
CA ILE A 64 13.38 7.28 -4.89
C ILE A 64 14.62 7.98 -4.34
N LEU A 65 14.91 7.82 -3.06
CA LEU A 65 16.05 8.45 -2.39
C LEU A 65 17.38 7.96 -2.98
N TYR A 66 17.48 6.67 -3.31
CA TYR A 66 18.69 6.10 -3.91
C TYR A 66 18.98 6.75 -5.26
N LYS A 67 17.97 6.84 -6.14
CA LYS A 67 18.09 7.52 -7.43
C LYS A 67 18.47 8.99 -7.26
N TYR A 68 17.82 9.68 -6.32
CA TYR A 68 18.10 11.08 -6.00
C TYR A 68 19.54 11.31 -5.54
N HIS A 69 20.02 10.54 -4.56
CA HIS A 69 21.37 10.70 -4.02
C HIS A 69 22.46 10.30 -5.02
N VAL A 70 22.23 9.26 -5.84
CA VAL A 70 23.14 8.90 -6.93
C VAL A 70 23.24 10.04 -7.96
N ALA A 71 22.10 10.59 -8.38
CA ALA A 71 22.09 11.73 -9.31
C ALA A 71 22.78 12.96 -8.71
N ARG A 72 22.54 13.26 -7.43
CA ARG A 72 23.18 14.36 -6.70
C ARG A 72 24.70 14.18 -6.60
N LYS A 73 25.16 12.99 -6.22
CA LYS A 73 26.59 12.68 -6.10
C LYS A 73 27.29 12.73 -7.46
N GLY A 74 26.63 12.24 -8.51
CA GLY A 74 27.11 12.37 -9.90
C GLY A 74 27.33 13.82 -10.31
N ALA A 75 26.35 14.69 -10.05
CA ALA A 75 26.43 16.11 -10.36
C ALA A 75 27.58 16.82 -9.61
N ILE A 76 27.89 16.40 -8.39
CA ILE A 76 29.03 16.92 -7.61
C ILE A 76 30.36 16.45 -8.21
N LEU A 77 30.47 15.18 -8.60
CA LEU A 77 31.73 14.59 -9.07
C LEU A 77 32.11 14.96 -10.52
N LEU A 78 31.12 15.09 -11.41
CA LEU A 78 31.34 15.25 -12.86
C LEU A 78 31.10 16.69 -13.36
N GLY A 79 30.72 17.60 -12.45
CA GLY A 79 30.40 18.99 -12.77
C GLY A 79 28.97 19.18 -13.28
N ARG A 80 28.31 20.25 -12.81
CA ARG A 80 26.89 20.58 -13.08
C ARG A 80 26.57 20.88 -14.55
N SER A 81 27.59 21.21 -15.35
CA SER A 81 27.45 21.64 -16.76
C SER A 81 27.29 20.49 -17.76
N ASN A 82 27.79 19.28 -17.44
CA ASN A 82 27.73 18.14 -18.37
C ASN A 82 26.61 17.14 -18.04
N TYR A 83 26.02 17.26 -16.85
CA TYR A 83 24.96 16.39 -16.38
C TYR A 83 23.79 17.24 -15.89
N THR A 84 22.78 17.41 -16.74
CA THR A 84 21.44 17.77 -16.26
C THR A 84 21.06 16.79 -15.16
N LEU A 85 20.44 17.25 -14.08
CA LEU A 85 20.07 16.42 -12.94
C LEU A 85 19.09 15.32 -13.41
N HIS A 86 19.58 14.12 -13.73
CA HIS A 86 18.84 13.03 -14.38
C HIS A 86 17.87 12.28 -13.45
N TYR A 87 17.45 12.91 -12.34
CA TYR A 87 16.35 12.37 -11.57
C TYR A 87 15.06 12.57 -12.38
N ARG A 88 14.45 11.46 -12.79
CA ARG A 88 13.07 11.41 -13.26
C ARG A 88 12.33 10.40 -12.41
N SER A 89 11.22 10.82 -11.81
CA SER A 89 10.39 9.91 -11.06
C SER A 89 9.72 8.88 -11.97
N ARG A 90 9.52 7.69 -11.41
CA ARG A 90 8.75 6.60 -11.98
C ARG A 90 7.92 6.00 -10.85
N LEU A 91 6.69 5.58 -11.19
CA LEU A 91 5.79 4.97 -10.22
C LEU A 91 6.40 3.69 -9.64
N PHE A 92 6.90 2.81 -10.51
CA PHE A 92 7.63 1.60 -10.15
C PHE A 92 9.10 1.65 -10.57
N SER A 93 9.94 0.95 -9.82
CA SER A 93 11.36 0.79 -10.16
C SER A 93 11.56 -0.24 -11.27
N THR A 94 12.07 0.22 -12.40
CA THR A 94 12.48 -0.63 -13.52
C THR A 94 13.95 -1.03 -13.40
N HIS A 95 14.21 -2.33 -13.49
CA HIS A 95 15.53 -2.91 -13.59
C HIS A 95 15.68 -3.55 -14.98
N HIS A 96 16.81 -3.31 -15.63
CA HIS A 96 17.12 -4.00 -16.89
C HIS A 96 17.75 -5.36 -16.58
N THR A 97 17.15 -6.42 -17.13
CA THR A 97 17.67 -7.79 -17.09
C THR A 97 18.05 -8.23 -18.50
N GLY A 98 19.35 -8.35 -18.79
CA GLY A 98 19.85 -8.86 -20.07
C GLY A 98 19.40 -8.08 -21.32
N HIS A 99 19.55 -8.71 -22.49
CA HIS A 99 19.11 -8.18 -23.79
C HIS A 99 17.62 -7.79 -23.70
N CYS A 100 17.38 -6.47 -23.69
CA CYS A 100 16.14 -5.82 -24.14
C CYS A 100 14.91 -5.83 -23.21
N THR A 101 14.92 -6.44 -22.02
CA THR A 101 13.74 -6.39 -21.13
C THR A 101 13.91 -5.40 -19.97
N ASN A 102 13.17 -4.29 -20.03
CA ASN A 102 12.83 -3.53 -18.83
C ASN A 102 11.89 -4.42 -17.99
N SER A 103 12.27 -4.73 -16.77
CA SER A 103 11.48 -5.55 -15.86
C SER A 103 11.30 -4.81 -14.54
N SER A 104 10.05 -4.76 -14.06
CA SER A 104 9.70 -4.12 -12.79
C SER A 104 9.25 -5.20 -11.82
N VAL A 105 10.18 -5.66 -10.96
CA VAL A 105 9.90 -6.68 -9.95
C VAL A 105 8.75 -6.25 -9.05
N GLU A 106 8.73 -4.97 -8.68
CA GLU A 106 7.66 -4.36 -7.87
C GLU A 106 6.28 -4.50 -8.54
N ALA A 107 6.19 -4.24 -9.84
CA ALA A 107 4.94 -4.36 -10.58
C ALA A 107 4.49 -5.82 -10.68
N TYR A 108 5.40 -6.77 -10.91
CA TYR A 108 5.05 -8.19 -10.91
C TYR A 108 4.51 -8.66 -9.57
N VAL A 109 5.21 -8.30 -8.48
CA VAL A 109 4.76 -8.63 -7.12
C VAL A 109 3.40 -8.02 -6.85
N MET A 110 3.18 -6.75 -7.23
CA MET A 110 1.88 -6.10 -7.06
C MET A 110 0.76 -6.79 -7.84
N VAL A 111 0.96 -7.12 -9.13
CA VAL A 111 -0.03 -7.88 -9.91
C VAL A 111 -0.35 -9.20 -9.23
N ILE A 112 0.65 -9.99 -8.84
CA ILE A 112 0.44 -11.29 -8.18
C ILE A 112 -0.35 -11.12 -6.88
N CYS A 113 0.08 -10.21 -5.99
CA CYS A 113 -0.59 -9.97 -4.72
C CYS A 113 -2.05 -9.52 -4.91
N THR A 114 -2.30 -8.60 -5.85
CA THR A 114 -3.66 -8.10 -6.13
C THR A 114 -4.55 -9.17 -6.77
N THR A 115 -4.02 -10.03 -7.64
CA THR A 115 -4.76 -11.16 -8.19
C THR A 115 -5.13 -12.17 -7.10
N LEU A 116 -4.18 -12.52 -6.22
CA LEU A 116 -4.46 -13.42 -5.09
C LEU A 116 -5.48 -12.82 -4.12
N GLY A 117 -5.36 -11.53 -3.80
CA GLY A 117 -6.34 -10.81 -2.98
C GLY A 117 -7.73 -10.81 -3.60
N PHE A 118 -7.85 -10.50 -4.90
CA PHE A 118 -9.11 -10.53 -5.62
C PHE A 118 -9.78 -11.91 -5.60
N ILE A 119 -9.00 -12.97 -5.85
CA ILE A 119 -9.50 -14.36 -5.79
C ILE A 119 -9.93 -14.72 -4.37
N GLY A 120 -9.15 -14.34 -3.36
CA GLY A 120 -9.48 -14.58 -1.95
C GLY A 120 -10.82 -13.95 -1.58
N GLU A 121 -11.04 -12.68 -1.95
CA GLU A 121 -12.30 -11.98 -1.68
C GLU A 121 -13.51 -12.62 -2.37
N ILE A 122 -13.34 -13.20 -3.56
CA ILE A 122 -14.41 -14.00 -4.20
C ILE A 122 -14.73 -15.24 -3.38
N ILE A 123 -13.71 -16.00 -2.99
CA ILE A 123 -13.89 -17.28 -2.29
C ILE A 123 -14.59 -17.09 -0.95
N MET A 124 -14.28 -16.02 -0.22
CA MET A 124 -14.87 -15.77 1.10
C MET A 124 -16.16 -14.97 1.05
N GLY A 125 -16.30 -14.08 0.07
CA GLY A 125 -17.45 -13.18 -0.05
C GLY A 125 -18.64 -13.80 -0.77
N PHE A 126 -18.45 -14.89 -1.53
CA PHE A 126 -19.48 -15.49 -2.38
C PHE A 126 -19.94 -16.84 -1.85
N SER A 127 -21.23 -16.95 -1.49
CA SER A 127 -21.84 -18.21 -1.05
C SER A 127 -23.28 -18.31 -1.55
N GLY A 128 -23.66 -19.49 -2.03
CA GLY A 128 -25.04 -19.76 -2.45
C GLY A 128 -25.53 -18.95 -3.67
N GLY A 129 -24.62 -18.37 -4.46
CA GLY A 129 -24.98 -17.54 -5.63
C GLY A 129 -25.05 -16.04 -5.35
N GLU A 130 -24.83 -15.62 -4.12
CA GLU A 130 -24.94 -14.23 -3.67
C GLU A 130 -23.66 -13.77 -2.94
N PHE A 131 -23.42 -12.46 -2.92
CA PHE A 131 -22.39 -11.87 -2.07
C PHE A 131 -22.92 -11.74 -0.64
N VAL A 132 -22.37 -12.52 0.28
CA VAL A 132 -22.81 -12.56 1.69
C VAL A 132 -22.32 -11.33 2.46
N VAL A 133 -21.14 -10.83 2.11
CA VAL A 133 -20.50 -9.69 2.78
C VAL A 133 -20.14 -8.63 1.74
N ILE A 134 -20.86 -7.50 1.76
CA ILE A 134 -20.70 -6.45 0.75
C ILE A 134 -19.31 -5.80 0.78
N SER A 135 -18.63 -5.77 1.94
CA SER A 135 -17.27 -5.22 2.03
C SER A 135 -16.25 -5.97 1.17
N ASN A 136 -16.45 -7.27 0.94
CA ASN A 136 -15.59 -8.06 0.05
C ASN A 136 -15.66 -7.53 -1.39
N THR A 137 -16.84 -7.08 -1.84
CA THR A 137 -16.99 -6.49 -3.18
C THR A 137 -16.20 -5.18 -3.32
N HIS A 138 -16.14 -4.37 -2.26
CA HIS A 138 -15.34 -3.15 -2.25
C HIS A 138 -13.85 -3.49 -2.37
N HIS A 139 -13.38 -4.49 -1.61
CA HIS A 139 -11.99 -4.94 -1.67
C HIS A 139 -11.62 -5.53 -3.03
N MET A 140 -12.50 -6.33 -3.64
CA MET A 140 -12.34 -6.81 -5.02
C MET A 140 -12.09 -5.66 -5.99
N CYS A 141 -12.91 -4.59 -5.93
CA CYS A 141 -12.70 -3.40 -6.75
C CYS A 141 -11.33 -2.75 -6.50
N MET A 142 -10.93 -2.59 -5.24
CA MET A 142 -9.61 -2.04 -4.91
C MET A 142 -8.48 -2.89 -5.52
N TYR A 143 -8.48 -4.21 -5.28
CA TYR A 143 -7.47 -5.12 -5.83
C TYR A 143 -7.43 -5.06 -7.36
N PHE A 144 -8.58 -5.04 -8.02
CA PHE A 144 -8.67 -4.96 -9.47
C PHE A 144 -7.96 -3.71 -10.02
N PHE A 145 -8.27 -2.51 -9.50
CA PHE A 145 -7.66 -1.27 -10.02
C PHE A 145 -6.18 -1.12 -9.69
N TYR A 146 -5.71 -1.57 -8.52
CA TYR A 146 -4.28 -1.63 -8.23
C TYR A 146 -3.54 -2.66 -9.08
N GLY A 147 -4.16 -3.82 -9.35
CA GLY A 147 -3.64 -4.83 -10.26
C GLY A 147 -3.55 -4.32 -11.70
N LEU A 148 -4.57 -3.61 -12.18
CA LEU A 148 -4.54 -2.94 -13.49
C LEU A 148 -3.41 -1.92 -13.58
N THR A 149 -3.15 -1.14 -12.52
CA THR A 149 -2.04 -0.18 -12.50
C THR A 149 -0.70 -0.87 -12.74
N ALA A 150 -0.45 -1.98 -12.03
CA ALA A 150 0.79 -2.73 -12.17
C ALA A 150 0.87 -3.47 -13.52
N LEU A 151 -0.24 -3.99 -14.04
CA LEU A 151 -0.32 -4.59 -15.37
C LEU A 151 -0.01 -3.57 -16.46
N THR A 152 -0.60 -2.37 -16.41
CA THR A 152 -0.30 -1.26 -17.34
C THR A 152 1.18 -0.94 -17.34
N HIS A 153 1.81 -0.87 -16.16
CA HIS A 153 3.26 -0.66 -16.06
C HIS A 153 4.08 -1.79 -16.72
N ILE A 154 3.69 -3.05 -16.53
CA ILE A 154 4.35 -4.20 -17.16
C ILE A 154 4.22 -4.13 -18.68
N LEU A 155 3.04 -3.82 -19.21
CA LEU A 155 2.79 -3.68 -20.65
C LEU A 155 3.61 -2.53 -21.25
N MET A 156 3.72 -1.40 -20.55
CA MET A 156 4.61 -0.30 -20.93
C MET A 156 6.08 -0.74 -20.96
N CYS A 157 6.53 -1.53 -19.98
CA CYS A 157 7.87 -2.11 -19.96
C CYS A 157 8.14 -3.09 -21.12
N ARG A 158 7.07 -3.65 -21.73
CA ARG A 158 7.13 -4.53 -22.91
C ARG A 158 6.85 -3.81 -24.24
N LYS A 159 6.90 -2.47 -24.24
CA LYS A 159 6.70 -1.63 -25.44
C LYS A 159 5.33 -1.85 -26.11
N HIS A 160 4.31 -2.28 -25.37
CA HIS A 160 2.94 -2.29 -25.88
C HIS A 160 2.52 -0.85 -26.24
N PRO A 161 1.71 -0.61 -27.30
CA PRO A 161 1.30 0.74 -27.72
C PRO A 161 0.34 1.40 -26.72
N ILE A 162 0.88 1.80 -25.57
CA ILE A 162 0.20 2.47 -24.46
C ILE A 162 0.86 3.84 -24.29
N PRO A 163 0.09 4.94 -24.14
CA PRO A 163 0.65 6.27 -23.91
C PRO A 163 1.63 6.30 -22.73
N ALA A 164 2.67 7.14 -22.83
CA ALA A 164 3.65 7.31 -21.77
C ALA A 164 2.97 7.74 -20.46
N ASP A 165 3.51 7.27 -19.34
CA ASP A 165 3.05 7.58 -17.99
C ASP A 165 1.58 7.16 -17.69
N SER A 166 1.01 6.24 -18.50
CA SER A 166 -0.35 5.69 -18.26
C SER A 166 -0.48 4.92 -16.93
N ASP A 167 0.62 4.40 -16.39
CA ASP A 167 0.67 3.79 -15.07
C ASP A 167 0.37 4.81 -13.95
N TYR A 168 0.80 6.06 -14.08
CA TYR A 168 0.39 7.13 -13.17
C TYR A 168 -1.11 7.41 -13.24
N ALA A 169 -1.67 7.47 -14.46
CA ALA A 169 -3.11 7.69 -14.65
C ALA A 169 -3.93 6.57 -13.98
N MET A 170 -3.51 5.31 -14.18
CA MET A 170 -4.16 4.17 -13.53
C MET A 170 -4.02 4.19 -12.01
N PHE A 171 -2.86 4.59 -11.48
CA PHE A 171 -2.67 4.72 -10.02
C PHE A 171 -3.56 5.81 -9.42
N ILE A 172 -3.71 6.94 -10.12
CA ILE A 172 -4.62 8.04 -9.71
C ILE A 172 -6.06 7.52 -9.67
N VAL A 173 -6.51 6.81 -10.72
CA VAL A 173 -7.84 6.20 -10.76
C VAL A 173 -8.02 5.20 -9.60
N ALA A 174 -7.03 4.34 -9.36
CA ALA A 174 -7.08 3.38 -8.25
C ALA A 174 -7.21 4.07 -6.89
N CYS A 175 -6.49 5.18 -6.67
CA CYS A 175 -6.62 5.96 -5.43
C CYS A 175 -7.99 6.65 -5.29
N ILE A 176 -8.56 7.16 -6.39
CA ILE A 176 -9.91 7.75 -6.39
C ILE A 176 -10.95 6.68 -6.05
N VAL A 177 -10.90 5.52 -6.71
CA VAL A 177 -11.80 4.39 -6.44
C VAL A 177 -11.67 3.95 -4.98
N LYS A 178 -10.44 3.80 -4.47
CA LYS A 178 -10.19 3.48 -3.06
C LYS A 178 -10.84 4.51 -2.13
N ALA A 179 -10.65 5.81 -2.37
CA ALA A 179 -11.25 6.87 -1.56
C ALA A 179 -12.79 6.81 -1.57
N LEU A 180 -13.41 6.61 -2.74
CA LEU A 180 -14.87 6.50 -2.87
C LEU A 180 -15.43 5.31 -2.09
N LEU A 181 -14.78 4.15 -2.17
CA LEU A 181 -15.20 2.94 -1.47
C LEU A 181 -15.04 3.08 0.05
N PHE A 182 -13.96 3.72 0.52
CA PHE A 182 -13.80 4.04 1.95
C PHE A 182 -14.83 5.07 2.43
N GLN A 183 -15.19 6.07 1.63
CA GLN A 183 -16.26 7.00 1.97
C GLN A 183 -17.60 6.26 2.12
N GLY A 184 -17.90 5.32 1.23
CA GLY A 184 -19.07 4.46 1.34
C GLY A 184 -19.08 3.63 2.62
N HIS A 185 -17.92 3.19 3.11
CA HIS A 185 -17.80 2.47 4.37
C HIS A 185 -18.07 3.32 5.61
N VAL A 186 -17.91 4.64 5.56
CA VAL A 186 -18.10 5.52 6.73
C VAL A 186 -19.59 5.70 7.05
N ASN A 187 -20.46 5.64 6.04
CA ASN A 187 -21.89 5.90 6.21
C ASN A 187 -22.55 4.84 7.09
N GLY A 188 -23.16 5.27 8.20
CA GLY A 188 -23.91 4.39 9.10
C GLY A 188 -23.07 3.58 10.08
N ARG A 189 -21.76 3.86 10.20
CA ARG A 189 -20.89 3.26 11.21
C ARG A 189 -20.87 4.05 12.51
N GLU A 190 -20.50 3.35 13.59
CA GLU A 190 -20.24 3.95 14.90
C GLU A 190 -19.16 5.05 14.82
N PRO A 191 -19.25 6.10 15.66
CA PRO A 191 -18.41 7.30 15.61
C PRO A 191 -16.89 7.04 15.47
N ILE A 192 -16.31 6.14 16.28
CA ILE A 192 -14.89 5.81 16.24
C ILE A 192 -14.54 5.14 14.93
N ASN A 193 -15.33 4.16 14.52
CA ASN A 193 -15.12 3.41 13.28
C ASN A 193 -15.18 4.34 12.06
N ALA A 194 -16.21 5.21 12.01
CA ALA A 194 -16.34 6.25 11.00
C ALA A 194 -15.12 7.19 10.96
N GLN A 195 -14.70 7.73 12.11
CA GLN A 195 -13.59 8.68 12.18
C GLN A 195 -12.25 8.06 11.79
N VAL A 196 -12.00 6.81 12.20
CA VAL A 196 -10.78 6.08 11.83
C VAL A 196 -10.66 5.91 10.32
N HIS A 197 -11.76 5.54 9.65
CA HIS A 197 -11.78 5.39 8.20
C HIS A 197 -11.72 6.75 7.47
N MET A 198 -12.30 7.81 8.03
CA MET A 198 -12.19 9.17 7.47
C MET A 198 -10.75 9.69 7.43
N PHE A 199 -9.94 9.43 8.47
CA PHE A 199 -8.52 9.79 8.42
C PHE A 199 -7.76 9.06 7.30
N LEU A 200 -8.14 7.81 7.03
CA LEU A 200 -7.59 7.08 5.90
C LEU A 200 -8.00 7.71 4.55
N VAL A 201 -9.26 8.13 4.40
CA VAL A 201 -9.73 8.87 3.21
C VAL A 201 -8.87 10.11 2.97
N TYR A 202 -8.60 10.91 4.01
CA TYR A 202 -7.73 12.10 3.87
C TYR A 202 -6.31 11.74 3.41
N ALA A 203 -5.72 10.68 3.97
CA ALA A 203 -4.39 10.22 3.56
C ALA A 203 -4.37 9.71 2.10
N ILE A 204 -5.44 9.05 1.64
CA ILE A 204 -5.58 8.61 0.25
C ILE A 204 -5.71 9.81 -0.68
N LEU A 205 -6.54 10.81 -0.36
CA LEU A 205 -6.70 12.02 -1.17
C LEU A 205 -5.36 12.79 -1.29
N LEU A 206 -4.60 12.87 -0.21
CA LEU A 206 -3.28 13.50 -0.22
C LEU A 206 -2.28 12.69 -1.07
N THR A 207 -2.36 11.35 -1.05
CA THR A 207 -1.58 10.47 -1.94
C THR A 207 -1.91 10.73 -3.40
N THR A 208 -3.20 10.85 -3.75
CA THR A 208 -3.65 11.20 -5.11
C THR A 208 -3.09 12.56 -5.53
N MET A 209 -3.17 13.56 -4.65
CA MET A 209 -2.67 14.90 -4.92
C MET A 209 -1.15 14.92 -5.17
N PHE A 210 -0.35 14.25 -4.33
CA PHE A 210 1.09 14.14 -4.56
C PHE A 210 1.44 13.36 -5.82
N THR A 211 0.65 12.34 -6.18
CA THR A 211 0.82 11.60 -7.43
C THR A 211 0.57 12.50 -8.64
N LEU A 212 -0.46 13.35 -8.60
CA LEU A 212 -0.73 14.35 -9.64
C LEU A 212 0.42 15.36 -9.75
N MET A 213 0.94 15.85 -8.62
CA MET A 213 2.10 16.74 -8.60
C MET A 213 3.37 16.06 -9.14
N GLU A 214 3.55 14.77 -8.88
CA GLU A 214 4.66 13.97 -9.39
C GLU A 214 4.57 13.79 -10.91
N LEU A 215 3.37 13.54 -11.43
CA LEU A 215 3.12 13.48 -12.87
C LEU A 215 3.37 14.84 -13.54
N ALA A 216 2.97 15.95 -12.91
CA ALA A 216 3.17 17.30 -13.42
C ALA A 216 4.64 17.78 -13.33
N ALA A 217 5.38 17.33 -12.32
CA ALA A 217 6.76 17.73 -12.06
C ALA A 217 7.68 16.51 -11.87
N PRO A 218 7.87 15.66 -12.90
CA PRO A 218 8.56 14.37 -12.77
C PRO A 218 10.06 14.49 -12.46
N ARG A 219 10.64 15.70 -12.56
CA ARG A 219 12.04 15.98 -12.19
C ARG A 219 12.20 16.49 -10.76
N ASN A 220 11.10 16.80 -10.08
CA ASN A 220 11.12 17.16 -8.67
C ASN A 220 10.95 15.89 -7.83
N VAL A 221 11.87 15.66 -6.89
CA VAL A 221 11.84 14.50 -5.99
C VAL A 221 10.77 14.63 -4.90
N LEU A 222 10.40 15.86 -4.54
CA LEU A 222 9.51 16.12 -3.40
C LEU A 222 8.11 15.52 -3.59
N PRO A 223 7.43 15.65 -4.75
CA PRO A 223 6.14 15.00 -4.95
C PRO A 223 6.19 13.47 -4.78
N SER A 224 7.24 12.82 -5.30
CA SER A 224 7.43 11.37 -5.16
C SER A 224 7.65 10.94 -3.71
N LEU A 225 8.40 11.74 -2.95
CA LEU A 225 8.56 11.54 -1.50
C LEU A 225 7.25 11.81 -0.76
N GLY A 226 6.48 12.82 -1.18
CA GLY A 226 5.15 13.11 -0.62
C GLY A 226 4.17 11.96 -0.84
N ARG A 227 4.13 11.37 -2.04
CA ARG A 227 3.31 10.18 -2.34
C ARG A 227 3.67 9.01 -1.43
N THR A 228 4.95 8.66 -1.36
CA THR A 228 5.42 7.53 -0.53
C THR A 228 5.25 7.78 0.97
N PHE A 229 5.44 9.02 1.42
CA PHE A 229 5.13 9.46 2.78
C PHE A 229 3.65 9.22 3.12
N CYS A 230 2.72 9.62 2.25
CA CYS A 230 1.29 9.42 2.50
C CYS A 230 0.89 7.93 2.48
N ILE A 231 1.55 7.11 1.67
CA ILE A 231 1.37 5.64 1.68
C ILE A 231 1.84 5.04 3.00
N LEU A 232 2.99 5.49 3.52
CA LEU A 232 3.49 5.06 4.82
C LEU A 232 2.54 5.47 5.96
N VAL A 233 2.01 6.70 5.95
CA VAL A 233 0.97 7.14 6.90
C VAL A 233 -0.25 6.23 6.83
N GLN A 234 -0.73 5.90 5.63
CA GLN A 234 -1.83 4.94 5.47
C GLN A 234 -1.50 3.58 6.10
N GLY A 235 -0.30 3.04 5.84
CA GLY A 235 0.12 1.73 6.37
C GLY A 235 0.18 1.70 7.90
N TYR A 236 0.86 2.68 8.49
CA TYR A 236 0.92 2.84 9.95
C TYR A 236 -0.46 3.03 10.58
N TRP A 237 -1.30 3.86 9.94
CA TRP A 237 -2.65 4.10 10.41
C TRP A 237 -3.53 2.87 10.30
N PHE A 238 -3.46 2.08 9.23
CA PHE A 238 -4.18 0.82 9.09
C PHE A 238 -3.87 -0.15 10.25
N CYS A 239 -2.60 -0.31 10.60
CA CYS A 239 -2.22 -1.15 11.73
C CYS A 239 -2.80 -0.59 13.05
N THR A 240 -2.64 0.71 13.29
CA THR A 240 -3.17 1.36 14.50
C THR A 240 -4.69 1.26 14.60
N ALA A 241 -5.39 1.53 13.50
CA ALA A 241 -6.84 1.41 13.34
C ALA A 241 -7.33 -0.01 13.65
N GLY A 242 -6.60 -1.03 13.18
CA GLY A 242 -6.90 -2.43 13.49
C GLY A 242 -6.95 -2.68 14.99
N PHE A 243 -5.95 -2.20 15.74
CA PHE A 243 -5.91 -2.36 17.20
C PHE A 243 -6.95 -1.51 17.95
N ILE A 244 -7.36 -0.37 17.39
CA ILE A 244 -8.42 0.46 17.96
C ILE A 244 -9.78 -0.23 17.82
N LEU A 245 -10.09 -0.75 16.62
CA LEU A 245 -11.40 -1.34 16.32
C LEU A 245 -11.53 -2.78 16.79
N TYR A 246 -10.42 -3.52 16.84
CA TYR A 246 -10.37 -4.93 17.21
C TYR A 246 -9.26 -5.17 18.24
N PRO A 247 -9.35 -4.57 19.44
CA PRO A 247 -8.33 -4.73 20.47
C PRO A 247 -8.28 -6.20 20.92
N PRO A 248 -7.08 -6.82 20.98
CA PRO A 248 -6.87 -8.10 21.64
C PRO A 248 -7.36 -8.09 23.10
N SER A 249 -7.64 -9.26 23.67
CA SER A 249 -8.21 -9.40 25.02
C SER A 249 -7.41 -8.75 26.15
N PHE A 250 -6.12 -8.47 25.94
CA PHE A 250 -5.25 -7.80 26.91
C PHE A 250 -5.27 -6.26 26.78
N MET A 251 -5.93 -5.70 25.78
CA MET A 251 -6.05 -4.25 25.56
C MET A 251 -7.44 -3.74 25.97
N PRO A 252 -7.56 -2.48 26.45
CA PRO A 252 -8.85 -1.87 26.70
C PRO A 252 -9.69 -1.75 25.42
N THR A 253 -11.00 -1.96 25.56
CA THR A 253 -11.96 -1.72 24.50
C THR A 253 -12.24 -0.22 24.36
N TRP A 254 -12.56 0.19 23.14
CA TRP A 254 -12.93 1.57 22.83
C TRP A 254 -14.45 1.78 22.99
N ASP A 255 -14.85 2.94 23.45
CA ASP A 255 -16.23 3.35 23.70
C ASP A 255 -16.57 4.60 22.87
N ASP A 256 -17.49 4.43 21.92
CA ASP A 256 -17.97 5.48 21.00
C ASP A 256 -18.60 6.69 21.72
N HIS A 257 -19.09 6.52 22.95
CA HIS A 257 -19.69 7.60 23.74
C HIS A 257 -18.66 8.35 24.60
N ASN A 258 -17.42 7.85 24.67
CA ASN A 258 -16.36 8.44 25.47
C ASN A 258 -15.66 9.57 24.71
N ARG A 259 -15.99 10.81 25.10
CA ARG A 259 -15.38 12.02 24.50
C ARG A 259 -13.86 12.06 24.55
N ALA A 260 -13.24 11.52 25.61
CA ALA A 260 -11.79 11.52 25.73
C ALA A 260 -11.13 10.56 24.73
N GLN A 261 -11.76 9.41 24.49
CA GLN A 261 -11.29 8.45 23.48
C GLN A 261 -11.49 8.98 22.06
N MET A 262 -12.64 9.59 21.77
CA MET A 262 -12.87 10.28 20.49
C MET A 262 -11.82 11.38 20.22
N ALA A 263 -11.47 12.17 21.25
CA ALA A 263 -10.43 13.19 21.14
C ALA A 263 -9.01 12.61 20.97
N LEU A 264 -8.76 11.36 21.38
CA LEU A 264 -7.48 10.69 21.27
C LEU A 264 -7.18 10.21 19.84
N LEU A 265 -8.21 9.89 19.04
CA LEU A 265 -8.05 9.42 17.66
C LEU A 265 -7.19 10.36 16.79
N PRO A 266 -7.47 11.67 16.67
CA PRO A 266 -6.62 12.58 15.89
C PRO A 266 -5.20 12.68 16.46
N THR A 267 -5.03 12.60 17.78
CA THR A 267 -3.70 12.58 18.41
C THR A 267 -2.90 11.36 17.97
N LEU A 268 -3.51 10.16 17.99
CA LEU A 268 -2.86 8.94 17.51
C LEU A 268 -2.54 9.01 16.01
N PHE A 269 -3.41 9.62 15.21
CA PHE A 269 -3.14 9.84 13.80
C PHE A 269 -1.92 10.74 13.60
N VAL A 270 -1.81 11.85 14.34
CA VAL A 270 -0.64 12.74 14.32
C VAL A 270 0.63 12.04 14.80
N VAL A 271 0.54 11.17 15.80
CA VAL A 271 1.68 10.33 16.23
C VAL A 271 2.14 9.43 15.08
N ASN A 272 1.23 8.80 14.34
CA ASN A 272 1.58 7.99 13.16
C ASN A 272 2.24 8.84 12.04
N ILE A 273 1.81 10.10 11.85
CA ILE A 273 2.50 11.05 10.96
C ILE A 273 3.92 11.32 11.46
N ALA A 274 4.11 11.56 12.75
CA ALA A 274 5.44 11.79 13.34
C ALA A 274 6.35 10.57 13.18
N VAL A 275 5.85 9.36 13.43
CA VAL A 275 6.57 8.10 13.19
C VAL A 275 6.96 7.97 11.71
N THR A 276 6.05 8.33 10.80
CA THR A 276 6.34 8.36 9.36
C THR A 276 7.48 9.32 9.04
N CYS A 277 7.48 10.54 9.59
CA CYS A 277 8.58 11.51 9.42
C CYS A 277 9.92 10.94 9.88
N VAL A 278 9.96 10.35 11.08
CA VAL A 278 11.19 9.74 11.63
C VAL A 278 11.67 8.60 10.73
N SER A 279 10.77 7.73 10.28
CA SER A 279 11.12 6.62 9.38
C SER A 279 11.69 7.10 8.04
N ALA A 280 11.09 8.14 7.44
CA ALA A 280 11.54 8.72 6.18
C ALA A 280 12.93 9.38 6.31
N LEU A 281 13.17 10.11 7.42
CA LEU A 281 14.47 10.69 7.74
C LEU A 281 15.54 9.62 7.96
N ALA A 282 15.20 8.54 8.67
CA ALA A 282 16.10 7.41 8.90
C ALA A 282 16.50 6.74 7.57
N ILE A 283 15.53 6.49 6.68
CA ILE A 283 15.82 5.91 5.36
C ILE A 283 16.69 6.86 4.53
N ASN A 284 16.40 8.16 4.54
CA ASN A 284 17.23 9.15 3.87
C ASN A 284 18.67 9.14 4.38
N TYR A 285 18.88 9.08 5.70
CA TYR A 285 20.21 8.98 6.29
C TYR A 285 20.94 7.70 5.86
N VAL A 286 20.27 6.54 5.93
CA VAL A 286 20.84 5.24 5.54
C VAL A 286 21.22 5.24 4.06
N VAL A 287 20.32 5.70 3.19
CA VAL A 287 20.54 5.76 1.74
C VAL A 287 21.65 6.74 1.39
N ALA A 288 21.65 7.94 1.98
CA ALA A 288 22.71 8.92 1.76
C ALA A 288 24.08 8.36 2.18
N SER A 289 24.16 7.73 3.35
CA SER A 289 25.40 7.11 3.86
C SER A 289 25.89 6.00 2.94
N ARG A 290 24.97 5.14 2.48
CA ARG A 290 25.28 4.08 1.50
C ARG A 290 25.83 4.67 0.20
N VAL A 291 25.16 5.68 -0.38
CA VAL A 291 25.58 6.30 -1.65
C VAL A 291 26.90 7.05 -1.48
N ASN A 292 27.12 7.71 -0.35
CA ASN A 292 28.37 8.39 -0.03
C ASN A 292 29.56 7.42 0.03
N SER A 293 29.32 6.17 0.42
CA SER A 293 30.34 5.11 0.46
C SER A 293 30.69 4.51 -0.91
N ILE A 294 29.89 4.76 -1.96
CA ILE A 294 30.14 4.23 -3.31
C ILE A 294 31.28 5.00 -4.00
N ASN A 295 32.21 4.31 -4.65
CA ASN A 295 33.32 4.95 -5.37
C ASN A 295 32.84 5.78 -6.60
N ALA A 296 33.63 6.78 -7.00
CA ALA A 296 33.28 7.68 -8.10
C ALA A 296 33.10 6.96 -9.44
N GLN A 297 33.95 5.94 -9.71
CA GLN A 297 33.89 5.15 -10.94
C GLN A 297 32.57 4.38 -11.07
N THR A 298 32.06 3.83 -9.97
CA THR A 298 30.80 3.08 -9.94
C THR A 298 29.61 4.02 -10.09
N ILE A 299 29.65 5.21 -9.46
CA ILE A 299 28.63 6.24 -9.69
C ILE A 299 28.60 6.64 -11.17
N SER A 300 29.75 6.93 -11.79
CA SER A 300 29.83 7.24 -13.23
C SER A 300 29.31 6.09 -14.09
N ARG A 301 29.67 4.83 -13.78
CA ARG A 301 29.14 3.65 -14.49
C ARG A 301 27.62 3.52 -14.35
N ILE A 302 27.05 3.75 -13.16
CA ILE A 302 25.59 3.72 -12.94
C ILE A 302 24.90 4.79 -13.80
N LEU A 303 25.46 6.00 -13.82
CA LEU A 303 24.91 7.14 -14.55
C LEU A 303 25.05 7.00 -16.07
N ASN A 304 26.23 6.65 -16.58
CA ASN A 304 26.46 6.38 -18.02
C ASN A 304 25.51 5.29 -18.53
N ASN A 305 25.32 4.26 -17.72
CA ASN A 305 24.36 3.22 -18.02
C ASN A 305 22.93 3.77 -18.04
N SER A 306 22.55 4.65 -17.11
CA SER A 306 21.21 5.28 -17.10
C SER A 306 20.98 6.21 -18.29
N GLU A 307 22.01 6.93 -18.75
CA GLU A 307 21.94 7.87 -19.89
C GLU A 307 21.77 7.13 -21.21
N LYS A 308 22.59 6.08 -21.45
CA LYS A 308 22.39 5.15 -22.58
C LYS A 308 21.04 4.42 -22.56
N ARG A 309 20.32 4.44 -21.43
CA ARG A 309 18.99 3.84 -21.22
C ARG A 309 17.84 4.85 -21.34
N GLY A 310 18.11 6.14 -21.52
CA GLY A 310 17.09 7.15 -21.82
C GLY A 310 16.78 7.19 -23.33
N PRO A 311 15.57 7.56 -23.76
CA PRO A 311 15.32 7.79 -25.17
C PRO A 311 16.29 8.88 -25.66
N HIS A 312 17.06 8.58 -26.71
CA HIS A 312 17.89 9.52 -27.45
C HIS A 312 16.97 10.58 -28.09
N THR A 313 16.53 11.56 -27.31
CA THR A 313 15.63 12.62 -27.80
C THR A 313 15.87 13.92 -27.05
N LEU A 314 17.14 14.35 -26.94
CA LEU A 314 17.47 15.70 -26.50
C LEU A 314 18.66 16.27 -27.28
N LEU A 315 18.73 16.02 -28.59
CA LEU A 315 19.69 16.71 -29.44
C LEU A 315 19.17 17.21 -30.79
N ASN A 316 17.88 17.04 -31.12
CA ASN A 316 17.30 17.70 -32.29
C ASN A 316 16.09 18.52 -31.87
N ASN A 317 16.37 19.78 -31.55
CA ASN A 317 15.37 20.83 -31.46
C ASN A 317 15.07 21.30 -32.89
N GLU A 318 14.16 20.63 -33.60
CA GLU A 318 13.51 21.19 -34.80
C GLU A 318 12.02 20.85 -34.80
N THR A 319 11.24 21.90 -34.55
CA THR A 319 9.91 22.23 -35.11
C THR A 319 9.03 21.09 -35.64
N GLY A 320 7.95 20.83 -34.87
CA GLY A 320 6.61 20.53 -35.39
C GLY A 320 6.43 19.35 -36.33
N LYS A 321 6.17 18.16 -35.78
CA LYS A 321 5.42 17.07 -36.45
C LYS A 321 4.54 16.30 -35.45
N PRO A 322 3.39 15.75 -35.88
CA PRO A 322 2.31 15.32 -35.00
C PRO A 322 2.58 13.98 -34.30
N LEU A 323 1.86 13.75 -33.19
CA LEU A 323 1.77 12.50 -32.43
C LEU A 323 1.17 11.38 -33.28
N ILE A 324 1.98 10.73 -34.11
CA ILE A 324 1.69 9.39 -34.64
C ILE A 324 2.96 8.57 -34.41
N SER A 325 2.78 7.40 -33.78
CA SER A 325 3.87 6.50 -33.45
C SER A 325 4.49 5.93 -34.72
N ASP A 326 5.73 6.30 -35.00
CA ASP A 326 6.58 5.47 -35.83
C ASP A 326 7.05 4.29 -34.98
N SER A 327 6.48 3.14 -35.32
CA SER A 327 6.86 1.83 -34.84
C SER A 327 8.20 1.43 -35.45
N ASP A 328 9.30 1.81 -34.79
CA ASP A 328 10.57 1.13 -35.00
C ASP A 328 10.67 0.00 -33.98
N CYS A 329 10.13 -1.14 -34.42
CA CYS A 329 10.50 -2.46 -33.93
C CYS A 329 11.99 -2.65 -34.15
N GLU A 330 12.78 -2.58 -33.08
CA GLU A 330 13.90 -3.50 -32.88
C GLU A 330 14.27 -3.53 -31.39
N CYS A 331 14.45 -4.77 -30.88
CA CYS A 331 14.93 -5.15 -29.55
C CYS A 331 14.03 -4.88 -28.34
#